data_AF-A0A6N6PLA1-F1
#
_entry.id   AF-A0A6N6PLA1-F1
#
_cell.length_a   1.000
_cell.length_b   1.000
_cell.length_c   1.000
_cell.angle_alpha   90.00
_cell.angle_beta   90.00
_cell.angle_gamma   90.00
#
_symmetry.space_group_name_H-M   'P 1'
#
loop_
_entity.id
_entity.type
_entity.pdbx_description
1 polymer ?
#
loop_
_entity_poly.entity_id
_entity_poly.type
_entity_poly.pdbx_seq_one_letter_code
_entity_poly.pdbx_strand_id
1 'polypeptide(L)'
;MKYLEWLNISGAWLVSIALWVLLIAVVAILARSWESVRNFTSEVKSELRKASWPWDPKEKGMKKYRELTDSTIVVTIAMLLLSGYVAGWDFIFNMIMAWIFGVPQK
;
A
#
# COMPACT_ATOMS: atom_id res chain seq x y z
N MET A 1 -10.06 1.13 53.28
CA MET A 1 -10.91 0.82 52.10
C MET A 1 -10.98 1.95 51.07
N LYS A 2 -10.90 3.23 51.46
CA LYS A 2 -10.92 4.41 50.55
C LYS A 2 -9.99 4.34 49.33
N TYR A 3 -8.79 3.75 49.46
CA TYR A 3 -7.80 3.68 48.37
C TYR A 3 -8.08 2.58 47.33
N LEU A 4 -8.91 1.60 47.66
CA LEU A 4 -9.20 0.46 46.79
C LEU A 4 -10.49 0.63 45.99
N GLU A 5 -11.28 1.68 46.26
CA GLU A 5 -12.53 1.93 45.52
C GLU A 5 -12.28 2.31 44.05
N TRP A 6 -11.11 2.86 43.72
CA TRP A 6 -10.72 3.12 42.34
C TRP A 6 -10.64 1.85 41.48
N LEU A 7 -10.43 0.68 42.09
CA LEU A 7 -10.41 -0.62 41.39
C LEU A 7 -11.81 -1.22 41.20
N ASN A 8 -12.84 -0.70 41.88
CA ASN A 8 -14.21 -1.19 41.81
C ASN A 8 -15.00 -0.44 40.73
N ILE A 9 -14.98 -0.97 39.51
CA ILE A 9 -15.57 -0.34 38.30
C ILE A 9 -17.09 -0.55 38.23
N SER A 10 -17.64 -1.59 38.88
CA SER A 10 -19.05 -2.02 38.72
C SER A 10 -19.87 -2.00 40.02
N GLY A 11 -19.29 -1.60 41.15
CA GLY A 11 -19.90 -1.72 42.48
C GLY A 11 -19.76 -3.11 43.10
N ALA A 12 -19.64 -4.17 42.30
CA ALA A 12 -19.35 -5.53 42.75
C ALA A 12 -17.85 -5.86 42.66
N TRP A 13 -17.20 -6.00 43.82
CA TRP A 13 -15.76 -6.28 43.93
C TRP A 13 -15.29 -7.52 43.18
N LEU A 14 -16.09 -8.59 43.17
CA LEU A 14 -15.76 -9.84 42.48
C LEU A 14 -15.71 -9.66 40.95
N VAL A 15 -16.63 -8.86 40.39
CA VAL A 15 -16.70 -8.58 38.95
C VAL A 15 -15.48 -7.76 38.52
N SER A 16 -15.10 -6.77 39.32
CA SER A 16 -13.93 -5.95 39.03
C SER A 16 -12.62 -6.75 39.06
N ILE A 17 -12.44 -7.65 40.04
CA ILE A 17 -11.27 -8.56 40.05
C ILE A 17 -11.25 -9.44 38.80
N ALA A 18 -12.39 -10.04 38.43
CA ALA A 18 -12.48 -10.88 37.24
C ALA A 18 -12.11 -10.10 35.96
N LEU A 19 -12.55 -8.86 35.82
CA LEU A 19 -12.20 -7.98 34.69
C LEU A 19 -10.70 -7.68 34.64
N TRP A 20 -10.07 -7.37 35.77
CA TRP A 20 -8.62 -7.14 35.82
C TRP A 20 -7.81 -8.38 35.47
N VAL A 21 -8.25 -9.56 35.92
CA VAL A 21 -7.62 -10.84 35.55
C VAL A 21 -7.78 -11.11 34.05
N LEU A 22 -8.96 -10.86 33.49
CA LEU A 22 -9.23 -10.99 32.05
C LEU A 22 -8.35 -10.02 31.23
N LEU A 23 -8.22 -8.78 31.69
CA LEU A 23 -7.37 -7.77 31.06
C LEU A 23 -5.90 -8.17 31.09
N ILE A 24 -5.40 -8.65 32.23
CA ILE A 24 -4.02 -9.14 32.35
C ILE A 24 -3.81 -10.37 31.46
N ALA A 25 -4.77 -11.28 31.37
CA ALA A 25 -4.70 -12.44 30.49
C ALA A 25 -4.65 -12.03 29.01
N VAL A 26 -5.47 -11.07 28.59
CA VAL A 26 -5.45 -10.52 27.23
C VAL A 26 -4.10 -9.85 26.95
N VAL A 27 -3.59 -9.03 27.88
CA VAL A 27 -2.28 -8.38 27.74
C VAL A 27 -1.15 -9.42 27.65
N ALA A 28 -1.21 -10.50 28.43
CA ALA A 28 -0.22 -11.58 28.37
C ALA A 28 -0.26 -12.34 27.02
N ILE A 29 -1.46 -12.59 26.47
CA ILE A 29 -1.62 -13.20 25.15
C ILE A 29 -1.04 -12.29 24.06
N LEU A 30 -1.32 -10.98 24.14
CA LEU A 30 -0.76 -10.00 23.20
C LEU A 30 0.77 -9.89 23.33
N ALA A 31 1.30 -9.86 24.56
CA ALA A 31 2.73 -9.85 24.80
C ALA A 31 3.43 -11.09 24.25
N ARG A 32 2.80 -12.27 24.33
CA ARG A 32 3.32 -13.50 23.73
C ARG A 32 3.45 -13.44 22.21
N SER A 33 2.55 -12.71 21.54
CA SER A 33 2.60 -12.52 20.08
C SER A 33 3.67 -11.52 19.61
N TRP A 34 4.30 -10.78 20.54
CA TRP A 34 5.25 -9.72 20.25
C TRP A 34 6.55 -10.21 19.60
N GLU A 35 6.97 -11.44 19.90
CA GLU A 35 8.20 -12.02 19.34
C GLU A 35 8.11 -12.17 17.81
N SER A 36 6.96 -12.64 17.30
CA SER A 36 6.73 -12.78 15.86
C SER A 36 6.71 -11.43 15.15
N VAL A 37 6.09 -10.41 15.77
CA VAL A 37 6.04 -9.05 15.20
C VAL A 37 7.45 -8.44 15.16
N ARG A 38 8.25 -8.65 16.21
CA ARG A 38 9.63 -8.15 16.26
C ARG A 38 10.51 -8.81 15.21
N ASN A 39 10.40 -10.12 15.03
CA ASN A 39 11.15 -10.84 14.00
C ASN A 39 10.75 -10.38 12.60
N PHE A 40 9.43 -10.31 12.32
CA PHE A 40 8.91 -9.82 11.05
C PHE A 40 9.37 -8.40 10.72
N THR A 41 9.28 -7.47 11.69
CA THR A 41 9.75 -6.09 11.48
C THR A 41 11.26 -6.00 11.27
N SER A 42 12.04 -6.89 11.90
CA SER A 42 13.48 -6.97 11.69
C SER A 42 13.84 -7.48 10.28
N GLU A 43 13.08 -8.46 9.77
CA GLU A 43 13.23 -9.01 8.42
C GLU A 43 12.80 -7.99 7.36
N VAL A 44 11.63 -7.36 7.52
CA VAL A 44 11.18 -6.30 6.61
C VAL A 44 12.20 -5.17 6.56
N LYS A 45 12.79 -4.79 7.70
CA LYS A 45 13.85 -3.77 7.73
C LYS A 45 15.12 -4.23 7.02
N SER A 46 15.47 -5.51 7.09
CA SER A 46 16.65 -6.04 6.40
C SER A 46 16.44 -6.08 4.89
N GLU A 47 15.25 -6.44 4.42
CA GLU A 47 14.89 -6.44 2.99
C GLU A 47 14.73 -5.01 2.44
N LEU A 48 14.11 -4.10 3.20
CA LEU A 48 14.00 -2.68 2.81
C LEU A 48 15.36 -2.01 2.64
N ARG A 49 16.39 -2.46 3.36
CA ARG A 49 17.77 -1.96 3.18
C ARG A 49 18.41 -2.40 1.87
N LYS A 50 17.95 -3.50 1.28
CA LYS A 50 18.41 -3.98 -0.03
C LYS A 50 17.71 -3.28 -1.18
N ALA A 51 16.52 -2.72 -0.93
CA ALA A 51 15.80 -1.96 -1.93
C ALA A 51 16.60 -0.71 -2.31
N SER A 52 16.88 -0.56 -3.61
CA SER A 52 17.41 0.67 -4.17
C SER A 52 16.32 1.71 -4.16
N TRP A 53 16.43 2.70 -3.28
CA TRP A 53 15.46 3.79 -3.27
C TRP A 53 15.70 4.72 -4.44
N PRO A 54 14.66 5.08 -5.22
CA PRO A 54 14.84 5.72 -6.52
C PRO A 54 15.12 7.22 -6.40
N TRP A 55 15.74 7.63 -5.29
CA TRP A 55 16.22 8.97 -5.05
C TRP A 55 17.50 8.97 -4.24
N ASP A 56 18.47 9.79 -4.66
CA ASP A 56 19.65 10.06 -3.86
C ASP A 56 19.32 11.16 -2.82
N PRO A 57 19.43 10.89 -1.50
CA PRO A 57 19.23 11.90 -0.46
C PRO A 57 20.26 13.04 -0.49
N LYS A 58 21.39 12.87 -1.20
CA LYS A 58 22.42 13.90 -1.38
C LYS A 58 22.12 14.85 -2.53
N GLU A 59 21.30 14.43 -3.48
CA GLU A 59 20.89 15.27 -4.61
C GLU A 59 19.64 16.08 -4.27
N LYS A 60 19.66 17.38 -4.59
CA LYS A 60 18.53 18.28 -4.40
C LYS A 60 17.85 18.62 -5.73
N GLY A 61 16.55 18.87 -5.68
CA GLY A 61 15.76 19.30 -6.84
C GLY A 61 15.42 18.16 -7.81
N MET A 62 15.26 18.49 -9.10
CA MET A 62 14.78 17.56 -10.13
C MET A 62 15.74 16.38 -10.42
N LYS A 63 17.04 16.54 -10.16
CA LYS A 63 18.04 15.47 -10.35
C LYS A 63 17.80 14.28 -9.41
N LYS A 64 17.25 14.55 -8.23
CA LYS A 64 16.86 13.54 -7.23
C LYS A 64 15.95 12.43 -7.78
N TYR A 65 15.09 12.76 -8.74
CA TYR A 65 14.09 11.83 -9.29
C TYR A 65 14.42 11.38 -10.71
N ARG A 66 15.69 11.46 -11.12
CA ARG A 66 16.10 11.14 -12.49
C ARG A 66 15.69 9.72 -12.90
N GLU A 67 15.92 8.72 -12.05
CA GLU A 67 15.58 7.31 -12.35
C GLU A 67 14.07 7.09 -12.48
N LEU A 68 13.27 7.74 -11.61
CA LEU A 68 11.81 7.71 -11.69
C LEU A 68 11.30 8.37 -12.97
N THR A 69 11.88 9.53 -13.29
CA THR A 69 11.49 10.32 -14.45
C THR A 69 11.82 9.59 -15.74
N ASP A 70 13.02 9.01 -15.83
CA ASP A 70 13.46 8.21 -16.98
C ASP A 70 12.55 6.99 -17.18
N SER A 71 12.26 6.25 -16.11
CA SER A 71 11.34 5.11 -16.15
C SER A 71 9.92 5.52 -16.60
N THR A 72 9.42 6.64 -16.09
CA THR A 72 8.07 7.14 -16.43
C THR A 72 8.00 7.61 -17.88
N ILE A 73 9.04 8.28 -18.39
CA ILE A 73 9.12 8.76 -19.77
C ILE A 73 9.07 7.57 -20.74
N VAL A 74 9.84 6.51 -20.47
CA VAL A 74 9.85 5.31 -21.32
C VAL A 74 8.46 4.67 -21.39
N VAL A 75 7.80 4.48 -20.25
CA VAL A 75 6.44 3.91 -20.21
C VAL A 75 5.43 4.82 -20.91
N THR A 76 5.55 6.13 -20.74
CA THR A 76 4.69 7.11 -21.40
C THR A 76 4.82 7.05 -22.93
N ILE A 77 6.06 7.00 -23.44
CA ILE A 77 6.32 6.89 -24.87
C ILE A 77 5.76 5.57 -25.42
N ALA A 78 5.97 4.45 -24.70
CA ALA A 78 5.42 3.16 -25.11
C ALA A 78 3.89 3.17 -25.19
N MET A 79 3.20 3.77 -24.20
CA MET A 79 1.75 3.91 -24.20
C MET A 79 1.26 4.77 -25.36
N LEU A 80 1.93 5.88 -25.65
CA LEU A 80 1.57 6.78 -26.75
C LEU A 80 1.74 6.10 -28.12
N LEU A 81 2.85 5.40 -28.32
CA LEU A 81 3.11 4.67 -29.57
C LEU A 81 2.08 3.54 -29.78
N LEU A 82 1.79 2.78 -28.73
CA LEU A 82 0.78 1.71 -28.79
C LEU A 82 -0.62 2.29 -29.06
N SER A 83 -0.98 3.37 -28.39
CA SER A 83 -2.26 4.06 -28.60
C SER A 83 -2.39 4.56 -30.04
N GLY A 84 -1.31 5.13 -30.61
CA GLY A 84 -1.30 5.59 -31.99
C GLY A 84 -1.42 4.44 -32.99
N TYR A 85 -0.74 3.31 -32.73
CA TYR A 85 -0.86 2.11 -33.56
C TYR A 85 -2.29 1.56 -33.57
N VAL A 86 -2.91 1.37 -32.39
CA VAL A 86 -4.28 0.87 -32.27
C VAL A 86 -5.27 1.81 -32.97
N ALA A 87 -5.20 3.12 -32.69
CA ALA A 87 -6.08 4.10 -33.31
C ALA A 87 -5.91 4.18 -34.84
N GLY A 88 -4.68 4.03 -35.35
CA GLY A 88 -4.40 3.99 -36.78
C GLY A 88 -5.02 2.79 -37.47
N TRP A 89 -4.94 1.60 -36.85
CA TRP A 89 -5.60 0.41 -37.38
C TRP A 89 -7.11 0.50 -37.30
N ASP A 90 -7.66 0.99 -36.19
CA ASP A 90 -9.10 1.21 -36.05
C ASP A 90 -9.61 2.16 -37.14
N PHE A 91 -8.87 3.22 -37.45
CA PHE A 91 -9.21 4.13 -38.54
C PHE A 91 -9.24 3.45 -39.92
N ILE A 92 -8.21 2.64 -40.22
CA ILE A 92 -8.13 1.90 -41.49
C ILE A 92 -9.27 0.89 -41.60
N PHE A 93 -9.51 0.12 -40.54
CA PHE A 93 -10.61 -0.86 -40.50
C PHE A 93 -11.96 -0.18 -40.67
N ASN A 94 -12.20 0.91 -39.96
CA ASN A 94 -13.45 1.66 -40.07
C ASN A 94 -13.66 2.21 -41.50
N MET A 95 -12.61 2.69 -42.15
CA MET A 95 -12.67 3.12 -43.55
C MET A 95 -12.97 1.97 -44.52
N ILE A 96 -12.34 0.81 -44.34
CA ILE A 96 -12.62 -0.38 -45.15
C ILE A 96 -14.06 -0.86 -44.93
N MET A 97 -14.50 -0.92 -43.67
CA MET A 97 -15.85 -1.35 -43.32
C MET A 97 -16.90 -0.37 -43.86
N ALA A 98 -16.63 0.94 -43.82
CA ALA A 98 -17.48 1.95 -44.44
C ALA A 98 -17.58 1.76 -45.96
N TRP A 99 -16.46 1.43 -46.62
CA TRP A 99 -16.44 1.16 -48.05
C TRP A 99 -17.20 -0.12 -48.43
N ILE A 100 -17.06 -1.20 -47.63
CA ILE A 100 -17.74 -2.47 -47.90
C ILE A 100 -19.24 -2.41 -47.58
N PHE A 101 -19.61 -1.83 -46.43
CA PHE A 101 -20.98 -1.91 -45.90
C PHE A 101 -21.78 -0.60 -46.05
N GLY A 102 -21.16 0.49 -46.53
CA GLY A 102 -21.84 1.78 -46.74
C GLY A 102 -22.34 2.45 -45.46
N VAL A 103 -21.86 2.04 -44.28
CA VAL A 103 -22.35 2.53 -42.98
C VAL A 103 -21.68 3.87 -42.65
N PRO A 104 -22.46 4.96 -42.40
CA PRO A 104 -21.90 6.26 -42.07
C PRO A 104 -21.14 6.22 -40.74
N GLN A 105 -19.97 6.83 -40.74
CA GLN A 105 -19.05 6.91 -39.59
C GLN A 105 -19.61 7.87 -38.54
N LYS A 106 -19.63 7.47 -37.25
CA LYS A 106 -19.94 8.36 -36.12
C LYS A 106 -18.67 8.99 -35.58
#